data_AF-A0A2V7X1H0-F1
#
_entry.id   AF-A0A2V7X1H0-F1
#
_cell.length_a   1.000
_cell.length_b   1.000
_cell.length_c   1.000
_cell.angle_alpha   90.00
_cell.angle_beta   90.00
_cell.angle_gamma   90.00
#
_symmetry.space_group_name_H-M   'P 1'
#
loop_
_entity.id
_entity.type
_entity.pdbx_description
1 polymer ?
#
loop_
_entity_poly.entity_id
_entity_poly.type
_entity_poly.pdbx_seq_one_letter_code
_entity_poly.pdbx_strand_id
1 'polypeptide(L)'
;MRLRVTFLALCLAQAWPGLWADTIHLKNGRKILADHVRENGNRYQYEVGDDSYGIPKSAVDHVEAGGFAARSSATEKLGDLPSFDSAVISLAKEGDLTAKIIRDGKVDQDGLSTLEAKGNPVLSSTANFIAGKFEFEHGNIAHSQQYFESALRFQPESATVLTYYAAVLARTGNSGQALPYAERAVRANPDSADAYTMLGYAQFASDHTKDAIVSWKRSLALRPDASVQRFLDKAQREQAAEAEFVQNESSHFVLHYEGKQSEALGTQILAALEADYDDLVRDLGSPPRDSIQVTLYTETAFFDVTHAPSWVGALNDGKLRIPISGLTSVSPELAHVLKHELAHSFVAKLSAGRCPPWLNEGIAQFLEPRSLAGDGRQLAHLFKTQQNLPFNVLEGSFMKLSGGTAYIAYAESLAAVTFISDSYGLSDVQRILERISQGNSTEAALRATIHSDYGQFEMDLGRYLADKYGE
;
A
#
# COMPACT_ATOMS: atom_id res chain seq x y z
N MET A 1 -52.15 -34.46 -2.33
CA MET A 1 -52.02 -33.23 -1.53
C MET A 1 -51.28 -33.59 -0.25
N ARG A 2 -50.04 -33.11 -0.09
CA ARG A 2 -49.16 -33.42 1.05
C ARG A 2 -49.68 -32.68 2.30
N LEU A 3 -49.82 -33.36 3.43
CA LEU A 3 -49.83 -32.70 4.74
C LEU A 3 -48.82 -33.38 5.67
N ARG A 4 -48.02 -32.53 6.30
CA ARG A 4 -46.87 -32.81 7.15
C ARG A 4 -47.29 -33.46 8.47
N VAL A 5 -46.51 -34.42 8.93
CA VAL A 5 -46.44 -34.80 10.35
C VAL A 5 -45.00 -34.68 10.80
N THR A 6 -44.82 -33.86 11.82
CA THR A 6 -43.58 -33.49 12.51
C THR A 6 -43.38 -34.38 13.73
N PHE A 7 -42.17 -34.32 14.32
CA PHE A 7 -41.62 -35.03 15.49
C PHE A 7 -40.94 -36.37 15.15
N LEU A 8 -39.74 -36.69 15.63
CA LEU A 8 -38.68 -36.02 16.40
C LEU A 8 -37.50 -37.00 16.32
N ALA A 9 -36.31 -36.57 15.89
CA ALA A 9 -35.11 -37.38 16.04
C ALA A 9 -33.99 -36.51 16.61
N LEU A 10 -33.59 -36.89 17.83
CA LEU A 10 -32.46 -36.42 18.61
C LEU A 10 -31.23 -36.16 17.73
N CYS A 11 -30.75 -34.92 17.69
CA CYS A 11 -29.35 -34.65 17.40
C CYS A 11 -28.69 -34.21 18.70
N LEU A 12 -27.71 -35.02 19.14
CA LEU A 12 -26.78 -34.72 20.22
C LEU A 12 -26.13 -33.35 19.96
N ALA A 13 -26.45 -32.37 20.81
CA ALA A 13 -25.66 -31.16 20.93
C ALA A 13 -24.33 -31.53 21.59
N GLN A 14 -23.31 -31.82 20.78
CA GLN A 14 -21.92 -31.67 21.21
C GLN A 14 -21.69 -30.17 21.37
N ALA A 15 -21.58 -29.72 22.61
CA ALA A 15 -21.19 -28.36 22.94
C ALA A 15 -19.77 -28.12 22.41
N TRP A 16 -19.62 -27.25 21.40
CA TRP A 16 -18.32 -26.66 21.10
C TRP A 16 -17.94 -25.73 22.27
N PRO A 17 -16.72 -25.82 22.83
CA PRO A 17 -16.26 -24.81 23.77
C PRO A 17 -16.18 -23.49 22.99
N GLY A 18 -16.85 -22.45 23.51
CA GLY A 18 -16.65 -21.10 23.01
C GLY A 18 -15.16 -20.74 23.03
N LEU A 19 -14.73 -19.85 22.15
CA LEU A 19 -13.37 -19.30 22.15
C LEU A 19 -13.25 -18.31 23.33
N TRP A 20 -12.47 -18.64 24.34
CA TRP A 20 -12.11 -17.76 25.46
C TRP A 20 -10.69 -17.26 25.19
N ALA A 21 -10.45 -15.94 25.19
CA ALA A 21 -9.12 -15.35 25.09
C ALA A 21 -8.70 -14.76 26.45
N ASP A 22 -7.51 -15.10 26.90
CA ASP A 22 -6.81 -14.57 28.07
C ASP A 22 -6.22 -13.16 27.78
N THR A 23 -5.99 -12.37 28.81
CA THR A 23 -5.36 -11.05 28.73
C THR A 23 -4.21 -10.95 29.73
N ILE A 24 -2.99 -10.71 29.25
CA ILE A 24 -1.80 -10.46 30.06
C ILE A 24 -1.69 -8.97 30.31
N HIS A 25 -1.78 -8.54 31.56
CA HIS A 25 -1.56 -7.16 31.98
C HIS A 25 -0.09 -6.96 32.36
N LEU A 26 0.55 -5.94 31.80
CA LEU A 26 1.96 -5.61 32.02
C LEU A 26 2.12 -4.48 33.04
N LYS A 27 3.26 -4.44 33.72
CA LYS A 27 3.56 -3.42 34.75
C LYS A 27 3.63 -1.98 34.21
N ASN A 28 3.80 -1.82 32.90
CA ASN A 28 3.75 -0.52 32.23
C ASN A 28 2.32 -0.10 31.82
N GLY A 29 1.29 -0.84 32.24
CA GLY A 29 -0.11 -0.57 31.95
C GLY A 29 -0.64 -1.11 30.62
N ARG A 30 0.21 -1.77 29.80
CA ARG A 30 -0.22 -2.42 28.55
C ARG A 30 -0.94 -3.74 28.82
N LYS A 31 -1.74 -4.18 27.85
CA LYS A 31 -2.46 -5.47 27.87
C LYS A 31 -2.18 -6.24 26.59
N ILE A 32 -1.96 -7.55 26.70
CA ILE A 32 -1.78 -8.47 25.56
C ILE A 32 -2.96 -9.44 25.57
N LEU A 33 -3.72 -9.51 24.48
CA LEU A 33 -4.74 -10.53 24.31
C LEU A 33 -4.07 -11.81 23.77
N ALA A 34 -4.38 -12.96 24.33
CA ALA A 34 -3.86 -14.26 23.92
C ALA A 34 -4.98 -15.29 23.95
N ASP A 35 -5.02 -16.20 22.98
CA ASP A 35 -6.00 -17.29 22.95
C ASP A 35 -5.80 -18.24 24.13
N HIS A 36 -4.55 -18.43 24.56
CA HIS A 36 -4.25 -19.16 25.78
C HIS A 36 -2.90 -18.73 26.38
N VAL A 37 -2.82 -18.55 27.70
CA VAL A 37 -1.57 -18.29 28.42
C VAL A 37 -1.21 -19.45 29.35
N ARG A 38 0.06 -19.88 29.32
CA ARG A 38 0.64 -20.94 30.17
C ARG A 38 1.92 -20.47 30.83
N GLU A 39 2.19 -20.93 32.04
CA GLU A 39 3.45 -20.63 32.73
C GLU A 39 4.55 -21.62 32.34
N ASN A 40 5.72 -21.11 31.95
CA ASN A 40 6.89 -21.93 31.65
C ASN A 40 8.16 -21.30 32.26
N GLY A 41 8.54 -21.78 33.44
CA GLY A 41 9.69 -21.28 34.19
C GLY A 41 9.57 -19.80 34.55
N ASN A 42 10.55 -19.00 34.13
CA ASN A 42 10.58 -17.54 34.38
C ASN A 42 9.82 -16.71 33.32
N ARG A 43 9.02 -17.36 32.46
CA ARG A 43 8.23 -16.71 31.40
C ARG A 43 6.77 -17.20 31.43
N TYR A 44 5.88 -16.36 30.92
CA TYR A 44 4.59 -16.80 30.40
C TYR A 44 4.77 -17.13 28.93
N GLN A 45 4.31 -18.31 28.50
CA GLN A 45 4.09 -18.65 27.11
C GLN A 45 2.64 -18.36 26.76
N TYR A 46 2.39 -17.76 25.62
CA TYR A 46 1.02 -17.45 25.22
C TYR A 46 0.80 -17.62 23.74
N GLU A 47 -0.38 -18.06 23.36
CA GLU A 47 -0.76 -18.36 21.99
C GLU A 47 -1.61 -17.23 21.43
N VAL A 48 -1.34 -16.80 20.20
CA VAL A 48 -2.20 -15.87 19.44
C VAL A 48 -2.32 -16.43 18.03
N GLY A 49 -3.50 -16.92 17.67
CA GLY A 49 -3.68 -17.79 16.53
C GLY A 49 -2.94 -19.13 16.71
N ASP A 50 -2.17 -19.53 15.71
CA ASP A 50 -1.38 -20.76 15.72
C ASP A 50 0.07 -20.56 16.24
N ASP A 51 0.42 -19.32 16.63
CA ASP A 51 1.77 -18.95 17.05
C ASP A 51 1.92 -18.95 18.56
N SER A 52 3.10 -19.39 19.04
CA SER A 52 3.46 -19.41 20.47
C SER A 52 4.52 -18.36 20.78
N TYR A 53 4.20 -17.47 21.71
CA TYR A 53 5.02 -16.35 22.16
C TYR A 53 5.51 -16.56 23.59
N GLY A 54 6.52 -15.81 24.02
CA GLY A 54 7.04 -15.88 25.39
C GLY A 54 7.38 -14.52 25.96
N ILE A 55 6.84 -14.19 27.14
CA ILE A 55 7.10 -12.93 27.86
C ILE A 55 7.66 -13.19 29.27
N PRO A 56 8.73 -12.52 29.70
CA PRO A 56 9.29 -12.72 31.04
C PRO A 56 8.31 -12.29 32.14
N LYS A 57 8.20 -13.11 33.19
CA LYS A 57 7.32 -12.84 34.34
C LYS A 57 7.64 -11.51 35.04
N SER A 58 8.87 -11.02 34.93
CA SER A 58 9.27 -9.72 35.47
C SER A 58 8.52 -8.54 34.85
N ALA A 59 8.13 -8.64 33.57
CA ALA A 59 7.41 -7.62 32.81
C ALA A 59 5.88 -7.70 32.95
N VAL A 60 5.36 -8.83 33.43
CA VAL A 60 3.94 -9.08 33.62
C VAL A 60 3.52 -8.66 35.03
N ASP A 61 2.40 -7.95 35.12
CA ASP A 61 1.73 -7.62 36.38
C ASP A 61 0.82 -8.77 36.81
N HIS A 62 -0.18 -9.13 35.99
CA HIS A 62 -1.05 -10.29 36.21
C HIS A 62 -1.68 -10.78 34.88
N VAL A 63 -2.27 -11.99 34.88
CA VAL A 63 -2.99 -12.56 33.73
C VAL A 63 -4.47 -12.72 34.11
N GLU A 64 -5.36 -12.23 33.27
CA GLU A 64 -6.83 -12.28 33.41
C GLU A 64 -7.41 -13.22 32.35
N ALA A 65 -8.12 -14.27 32.74
CA ALA A 65 -8.68 -15.24 31.79
C ALA A 65 -10.07 -14.81 31.29
N GLY A 66 -10.22 -14.63 29.98
CA GLY A 66 -11.50 -14.42 29.28
C GLY A 66 -11.99 -12.98 29.13
N GLY A 67 -11.85 -12.37 27.95
CA GLY A 67 -12.57 -11.14 27.56
C GLY A 67 -12.42 -10.72 26.08
N PHE A 68 -13.55 -10.47 25.40
CA PHE A 68 -13.62 -10.07 23.98
C PHE A 68 -13.25 -8.59 23.75
N ALA A 69 -12.41 -8.30 22.75
CA ALA A 69 -12.50 -7.07 21.97
C ALA A 69 -11.83 -7.21 20.60
N ALA A 70 -12.64 -7.05 19.54
CA ALA A 70 -12.20 -6.84 18.17
C ALA A 70 -11.46 -5.50 18.03
N ARG A 71 -10.37 -5.44 17.25
CA ARG A 71 -9.92 -4.18 16.65
C ARG A 71 -9.15 -4.35 15.34
N SER A 72 -9.58 -3.52 14.39
CA SER A 72 -8.95 -3.23 13.10
C SER A 72 -7.63 -2.48 13.29
N SER A 73 -6.56 -2.94 12.64
CA SER A 73 -5.41 -2.10 12.30
C SER A 73 -5.31 -2.04 10.78
N ALA A 74 -5.82 -0.96 10.20
CA ALA A 74 -5.55 -0.60 8.83
C ALA A 74 -4.18 0.05 8.79
N THR A 75 -3.15 -0.70 8.41
CA THR A 75 -1.94 -0.12 7.81
C THR A 75 -2.32 0.28 6.39
N GLU A 76 -2.81 1.51 6.24
CA GLU A 76 -3.09 2.10 4.93
C GLU A 76 -1.78 2.61 4.32
N LYS A 77 -1.53 2.20 3.07
CA LYS A 77 -0.50 2.81 2.22
C LYS A 77 -0.72 4.33 2.25
N LEU A 78 0.36 5.10 2.16
CA LEU A 78 0.29 6.53 1.90
C LEU A 78 -0.56 6.89 0.64
N GLY A 79 -0.91 5.91 -0.20
CA GLY A 79 -1.64 6.10 -1.47
C GLY A 79 -3.14 6.45 -1.37
N ASP A 80 -3.79 6.40 -0.21
CA ASP A 80 -5.17 6.87 -0.07
C ASP A 80 -5.18 8.36 0.28
N LEU A 81 -5.14 9.17 -0.78
CA LEU A 81 -5.32 10.61 -0.68
C LEU A 81 -6.65 10.92 0.01
N PRO A 82 -6.68 11.92 0.91
CA PRO A 82 -7.91 12.31 1.58
C PRO A 82 -8.94 12.77 0.56
N SER A 83 -10.22 12.50 0.85
CA SER A 83 -11.32 13.02 0.06
C SER A 83 -11.33 14.55 0.15
N PHE A 84 -11.14 15.21 -0.99
CA PHE A 84 -11.21 16.67 -1.08
C PHE A 84 -12.68 17.11 -1.05
N ASP A 85 -13.00 18.08 -0.18
CA ASP A 85 -14.32 18.72 -0.21
C ASP A 85 -14.27 19.78 -1.30
N SER A 86 -14.98 19.54 -2.41
CA SER A 86 -14.99 20.42 -3.59
C SER A 86 -15.65 21.78 -3.38
N ALA A 87 -15.91 22.18 -2.13
CA ALA A 87 -16.77 23.31 -1.75
C ALA A 87 -16.24 24.71 -2.11
N VAL A 88 -15.11 24.84 -2.83
CA VAL A 88 -14.51 26.16 -3.14
C VAL A 88 -14.36 26.42 -4.63
N ILE A 89 -15.29 25.93 -5.44
CA ILE A 89 -15.69 26.74 -6.59
C ILE A 89 -17.13 27.18 -6.34
N SER A 90 -17.35 28.48 -6.18
CA SER A 90 -18.68 29.07 -6.23
C SER A 90 -19.23 28.93 -7.66
N LEU A 91 -19.58 27.70 -8.06
CA LEU A 91 -20.18 27.38 -9.35
C LEU A 91 -21.65 27.09 -9.14
N ALA A 92 -22.44 28.16 -8.96
CA ALA A 92 -23.86 28.05 -9.25
C ALA A 92 -23.99 27.47 -10.68
N LYS A 93 -24.53 26.24 -10.78
CA LYS A 93 -24.79 25.42 -12.01
C LYS A 93 -23.83 24.24 -12.30
N GLU A 94 -23.04 23.74 -11.35
CA GLU A 94 -22.27 22.48 -11.51
C GLU A 94 -23.14 21.28 -11.94
N GLY A 95 -24.37 21.16 -11.43
CA GLY A 95 -25.27 20.04 -11.77
C GLY A 95 -25.65 19.99 -13.26
N ASP A 96 -25.83 21.16 -13.90
CA ASP A 96 -26.15 21.23 -15.35
C ASP A 96 -24.91 21.01 -16.22
N LEU A 97 -23.73 21.40 -15.74
CA LEU A 97 -22.47 21.14 -16.44
C LEU A 97 -22.06 19.68 -16.33
N THR A 98 -22.18 19.08 -15.15
CA THR A 98 -21.81 17.68 -14.91
C THR A 98 -22.61 16.75 -15.82
N ALA A 99 -23.92 16.95 -15.97
CA ALA A 99 -24.76 16.15 -16.87
C ALA A 99 -24.43 16.33 -18.37
N LYS A 100 -23.75 17.43 -18.74
CA LYS A 100 -23.29 17.69 -20.12
C LYS A 100 -21.91 17.10 -20.40
N ILE A 101 -21.11 16.91 -19.36
CA ILE A 101 -19.73 16.42 -19.45
C ILE A 101 -19.66 14.93 -19.16
N ILE A 102 -20.55 14.40 -18.33
CA ILE A 102 -20.58 12.98 -17.95
C ILE A 102 -21.86 12.36 -18.49
N ARG A 103 -21.71 11.39 -19.40
CA ARG A 103 -22.81 10.60 -19.97
C ARG A 103 -22.46 9.11 -19.94
N ASP A 104 -23.43 8.29 -19.53
CA ASP A 104 -23.28 6.82 -19.47
C ASP A 104 -22.02 6.36 -18.71
N GLY A 105 -21.66 7.08 -17.64
CA GLY A 105 -20.49 6.79 -16.82
C GLY A 105 -19.15 7.05 -17.52
N LYS A 106 -19.13 7.95 -18.52
CA LYS A 106 -17.92 8.35 -19.25
C LYS A 106 -17.91 9.86 -19.49
N VAL A 107 -16.71 10.41 -19.71
CA VAL A 107 -16.57 11.79 -20.18
C VAL A 107 -17.04 11.91 -21.63
N ASP A 108 -18.01 12.79 -21.86
CA ASP A 108 -18.51 13.20 -23.17
C ASP A 108 -17.57 14.23 -23.80
N GLN A 109 -16.69 13.74 -24.67
CA GLN A 109 -15.71 14.53 -25.41
C GLN A 109 -16.34 15.60 -26.32
N ASP A 110 -17.51 15.32 -26.90
CA ASP A 110 -18.23 16.27 -27.76
C ASP A 110 -18.83 17.40 -26.92
N GLY A 111 -19.41 17.03 -25.77
CA GLY A 111 -19.89 17.97 -24.76
C GLY A 111 -18.79 18.90 -24.26
N LEU A 112 -17.62 18.34 -23.92
CA LEU A 112 -16.44 19.09 -23.49
C LEU A 112 -15.95 20.05 -24.59
N SER A 113 -15.74 19.55 -25.81
CA SER A 113 -15.29 20.35 -26.96
C SER A 113 -16.25 21.50 -27.28
N THR A 114 -17.57 21.26 -27.16
CA THR A 114 -18.61 22.28 -27.36
C THR A 114 -18.53 23.38 -26.30
N LEU A 115 -18.21 23.03 -25.05
CA LEU A 115 -18.04 24.01 -23.98
C LEU A 115 -16.76 24.83 -24.18
N GLU A 116 -15.68 24.20 -24.63
CA GLU A 116 -14.41 24.89 -24.93
C GLU A 116 -14.53 25.86 -26.11
N ALA A 117 -15.25 25.47 -27.16
CA ALA A 117 -15.48 26.28 -28.35
C ALA A 117 -16.22 27.61 -28.06
N LYS A 118 -16.87 27.73 -26.90
CA LYS A 118 -17.49 28.99 -26.45
C LYS A 118 -16.45 30.06 -26.06
N GLY A 119 -15.18 29.70 -25.93
CA GLY A 119 -14.08 30.64 -25.69
C GLY A 119 -14.11 31.31 -24.31
N ASN A 120 -14.82 30.74 -23.33
CA ASN A 120 -14.86 31.24 -21.96
C ASN A 120 -13.86 30.44 -21.09
N PRO A 121 -12.73 31.03 -20.66
CA PRO A 121 -11.69 30.30 -19.93
C PRO A 121 -12.17 29.68 -18.62
N VAL A 122 -13.04 30.36 -17.86
CA VAL A 122 -13.57 29.84 -16.60
C VAL A 122 -14.47 28.63 -16.86
N LEU A 123 -15.32 28.70 -17.88
CA LEU A 123 -16.18 27.60 -18.29
C LEU A 123 -15.38 26.41 -18.80
N SER A 124 -14.39 26.64 -19.68
CA SER A 124 -13.52 25.59 -20.22
C SER A 124 -12.71 24.92 -19.12
N SER A 125 -12.15 25.69 -18.20
CA SER A 125 -11.41 25.18 -17.04
C SER A 125 -12.31 24.34 -16.13
N THR A 126 -13.52 24.84 -15.84
CA THR A 126 -14.51 24.11 -15.02
C THR A 126 -14.92 22.80 -15.67
N ALA A 127 -15.16 22.80 -17.00
CA ALA A 127 -15.57 21.60 -17.70
C ALA A 127 -14.47 20.53 -17.69
N ASN A 128 -13.23 20.93 -17.93
CA ASN A 128 -12.07 20.06 -17.82
C ASN A 128 -11.84 19.59 -16.37
N PHE A 129 -12.07 20.44 -15.38
CA PHE A 129 -11.98 20.05 -13.97
C PHE A 129 -12.97 18.94 -13.62
N ILE A 130 -14.24 19.06 -14.05
CA ILE A 130 -15.27 18.04 -13.84
C ILE A 130 -14.87 16.71 -14.49
N ALA A 131 -14.41 16.75 -15.74
CA ALA A 131 -13.89 15.56 -16.43
C ALA A 131 -12.69 14.93 -15.69
N GLY A 132 -11.71 15.75 -15.30
CA GLY A 132 -10.53 15.30 -14.59
C GLY A 132 -10.83 14.69 -13.23
N LYS A 133 -11.77 15.29 -12.47
CA LYS A 133 -12.26 14.76 -11.20
C LYS A 133 -12.97 13.43 -11.39
N PHE A 134 -13.85 13.32 -12.38
CA PHE A 134 -14.54 12.07 -12.69
C PHE A 134 -13.54 10.94 -12.99
N GLU A 135 -12.59 11.18 -13.87
CA GLU A 135 -11.57 10.18 -14.21
C GLU A 135 -10.67 9.84 -13.00
N PHE A 136 -10.35 10.81 -12.15
CA PHE A 136 -9.60 10.59 -10.91
C PHE A 136 -10.33 9.63 -9.97
N GLU A 137 -11.62 9.88 -9.72
CA GLU A 137 -12.48 9.07 -8.84
C GLU A 137 -12.69 7.65 -9.37
N HIS A 138 -12.63 7.46 -10.69
CA HIS A 138 -12.72 6.14 -11.34
C HIS A 138 -11.34 5.48 -11.58
N GLY A 139 -10.27 6.10 -11.07
CA GLY A 139 -8.91 5.55 -11.17
C GLY A 139 -8.26 5.70 -12.55
N ASN A 140 -8.85 6.42 -13.50
CA ASN A 140 -8.26 6.68 -14.82
C ASN A 140 -7.26 7.84 -14.77
N ILE A 141 -6.15 7.62 -14.05
CA ILE A 141 -5.19 8.66 -13.70
C ILE A 141 -4.59 9.37 -14.93
N ALA A 142 -4.32 8.64 -16.01
CA ALA A 142 -3.77 9.23 -17.24
C ALA A 142 -4.71 10.27 -17.87
N HIS A 143 -6.00 9.95 -18.01
CA HIS A 143 -6.99 10.91 -18.52
C HIS A 143 -7.23 12.04 -17.53
N SER A 144 -7.28 11.73 -16.23
CA SER A 144 -7.41 12.74 -15.18
C SER A 144 -6.31 13.80 -15.27
N GLN A 145 -5.05 13.37 -15.45
CA GLN A 145 -3.91 14.25 -15.64
C GLN A 145 -4.09 15.18 -16.86
N GLN A 146 -4.49 14.63 -18.01
CA GLN A 146 -4.71 15.40 -19.24
C GLN A 146 -5.80 16.46 -19.09
N TYR A 147 -6.89 16.13 -18.39
CA TYR A 147 -7.97 17.05 -18.13
C TYR A 147 -7.56 18.14 -17.14
N PHE A 148 -6.84 17.82 -16.08
CA PHE A 148 -6.32 18.84 -15.16
C PHE A 148 -5.28 19.76 -15.82
N GLU A 149 -4.39 19.22 -16.65
CA GLU A 149 -3.48 20.05 -17.47
C GLU A 149 -4.26 21.01 -18.37
N SER A 150 -5.32 20.52 -19.01
CA SER A 150 -6.21 21.34 -19.82
C SER A 150 -6.91 22.42 -19.00
N ALA A 151 -7.42 22.07 -17.82
CA ALA A 151 -8.04 23.03 -16.90
C ALA A 151 -7.06 24.12 -16.44
N LEU A 152 -5.80 23.76 -16.18
CA LEU A 152 -4.72 24.69 -15.80
C LEU A 152 -4.27 25.56 -16.97
N ARG A 153 -4.37 25.12 -18.23
CA ARG A 153 -4.12 26.01 -19.40
C ARG A 153 -5.10 27.17 -19.43
N PHE A 154 -6.35 26.95 -19.04
CA PHE A 154 -7.38 27.99 -19.02
C PHE A 154 -7.38 28.84 -17.73
N GLN A 155 -7.11 28.23 -16.57
CA GLN A 155 -6.96 28.92 -15.29
C GLN A 155 -5.71 28.41 -14.54
N PRO A 156 -4.53 29.00 -14.78
CA PRO A 156 -3.26 28.51 -14.23
C PRO A 156 -3.20 28.54 -12.70
N GLU A 157 -3.90 29.47 -12.06
CA GLU A 157 -3.90 29.70 -10.61
C GLU A 157 -5.20 29.23 -9.94
N SER A 158 -5.93 28.29 -10.55
CA SER A 158 -7.08 27.68 -9.90
C SER A 158 -6.62 26.77 -8.76
N ALA A 159 -6.78 27.23 -7.50
CA ALA A 159 -6.34 26.49 -6.31
C ALA A 159 -6.89 25.07 -6.26
N THR A 160 -8.17 24.89 -6.61
CA THR A 160 -8.81 23.57 -6.66
C THR A 160 -8.14 22.67 -7.69
N VAL A 161 -7.97 23.14 -8.94
CA VAL A 161 -7.34 22.33 -10.00
C VAL A 161 -5.88 22.02 -9.66
N LEU A 162 -5.14 22.97 -9.11
CA LEU A 162 -3.76 22.77 -8.64
C LEU A 162 -3.69 21.71 -7.54
N THR A 163 -4.63 21.72 -6.60
CA THR A 163 -4.73 20.72 -5.51
C THR A 163 -4.96 19.31 -6.09
N TYR A 164 -5.93 19.16 -6.99
CA TYR A 164 -6.22 17.88 -7.63
C TYR A 164 -5.09 17.40 -8.56
N TYR A 165 -4.41 18.31 -9.24
CA TYR A 165 -3.25 17.95 -10.06
C TYR A 165 -2.07 17.48 -9.19
N ALA A 166 -1.80 18.15 -8.07
CA ALA A 166 -0.82 17.70 -7.09
C ALA A 166 -1.18 16.32 -6.53
N ALA A 167 -2.47 16.06 -6.27
CA ALA A 167 -2.97 14.75 -5.87
C ALA A 167 -2.72 13.66 -6.93
N VAL A 168 -2.96 13.94 -8.22
CA VAL A 168 -2.63 13.02 -9.32
C VAL A 168 -1.13 12.70 -9.35
N LEU A 169 -0.27 13.72 -9.24
CA LEU A 169 1.18 13.53 -9.23
C LEU A 169 1.64 12.71 -8.01
N ALA A 170 1.09 12.98 -6.84
CA ALA A 170 1.33 12.23 -5.62
C ALA A 170 0.93 10.75 -5.74
N ARG A 171 -0.26 10.46 -6.29
CA ARG A 171 -0.76 9.08 -6.45
C ARG A 171 0.06 8.26 -7.45
N THR A 172 0.71 8.92 -8.40
CA THR A 172 1.58 8.29 -9.42
C THR A 172 3.05 8.19 -8.98
N GLY A 173 3.35 8.47 -7.70
CA GLY A 173 4.70 8.40 -7.15
C GLY A 173 5.62 9.52 -7.64
N ASN A 174 5.08 10.62 -8.19
CA ASN A 174 5.84 11.79 -8.63
C ASN A 174 5.73 12.92 -7.58
N SER A 175 5.98 12.61 -6.32
CA SER A 175 5.79 13.54 -5.18
C SER A 175 6.67 14.79 -5.29
N GLY A 176 7.90 14.67 -5.80
CA GLY A 176 8.76 15.83 -6.07
C GLY A 176 8.14 16.80 -7.09
N GLN A 177 7.40 16.29 -8.08
CA GLN A 177 6.66 17.12 -9.03
C GLN A 177 5.38 17.70 -8.41
N ALA A 178 4.76 16.99 -7.46
CA ALA A 178 3.53 17.45 -6.80
C ALA A 178 3.76 18.71 -5.95
N LEU A 179 4.92 18.81 -5.29
CA LEU A 179 5.27 19.90 -4.37
C LEU A 179 5.06 21.31 -4.96
N PRO A 180 5.62 21.69 -6.13
CA PRO A 180 5.43 23.03 -6.69
C PRO A 180 3.96 23.36 -7.02
N TYR A 181 3.13 22.37 -7.39
CA TYR A 181 1.71 22.59 -7.62
C TYR A 181 0.93 22.75 -6.32
N ALA A 182 1.27 21.99 -5.28
CA ALA A 182 0.65 22.12 -3.97
C ALA A 182 0.99 23.47 -3.31
N GLU A 183 2.22 23.96 -3.46
CA GLU A 183 2.61 25.30 -3.00
C GLU A 183 1.85 26.40 -3.74
N ARG A 184 1.68 26.27 -5.06
CA ARG A 184 0.86 27.20 -5.85
C ARG A 184 -0.60 27.17 -5.41
N ALA A 185 -1.15 26.00 -5.10
CA ALA A 185 -2.52 25.87 -4.62
C ALA A 185 -2.75 26.67 -3.33
N VAL A 186 -1.82 26.56 -2.36
CA VAL A 186 -1.88 27.33 -1.11
C VAL A 186 -1.70 28.83 -1.36
N ARG A 187 -0.82 29.25 -2.28
CA ARG A 187 -0.69 30.67 -2.65
C ARG A 187 -1.95 31.22 -3.29
N ALA A 188 -2.61 30.43 -4.14
CA ALA A 188 -3.84 30.81 -4.82
C ALA A 188 -5.05 30.87 -3.87
N ASN A 189 -5.09 30.02 -2.84
CA ASN A 189 -6.11 30.06 -1.79
C ASN A 189 -5.53 29.72 -0.40
N PRO A 190 -5.10 30.74 0.37
CA PRO A 190 -4.53 30.57 1.71
C PRO A 190 -5.50 30.08 2.81
N ASP A 191 -6.79 29.94 2.48
CA ASP A 191 -7.83 29.44 3.39
C ASP A 191 -8.37 28.07 2.96
N SER A 192 -7.72 27.41 1.99
CA SER A 192 -8.07 26.05 1.56
C SER A 192 -7.41 25.00 2.46
N ALA A 193 -8.21 24.30 3.27
CA ALA A 193 -7.73 23.13 4.03
C ALA A 193 -7.14 22.06 3.09
N ASP A 194 -7.79 21.80 1.96
CA ASP A 194 -7.38 20.77 1.00
C ASP A 194 -6.02 21.08 0.34
N ALA A 195 -5.76 22.35 0.01
CA ALA A 195 -4.47 22.76 -0.51
C ALA A 195 -3.35 22.53 0.53
N TYR A 196 -3.59 22.86 1.80
CA TYR A 196 -2.62 22.58 2.87
C TYR A 196 -2.46 21.09 3.16
N THR A 197 -3.54 20.31 3.06
CA THR A 197 -3.48 18.85 3.15
C THR A 197 -2.56 18.28 2.08
N MET A 198 -2.71 18.74 0.83
CA MET A 198 -1.86 18.28 -0.26
C MET A 198 -0.43 18.79 -0.20
N LEU A 199 -0.23 20.01 0.27
CA LEU A 199 1.11 20.52 0.51
C LEU A 199 1.84 19.67 1.55
N GLY A 200 1.18 19.35 2.66
CA GLY A 200 1.77 18.49 3.68
C GLY A 200 2.07 17.08 3.16
N TYR A 201 1.21 16.51 2.33
CA TYR A 201 1.46 15.21 1.68
C TYR A 201 2.69 15.26 0.76
N ALA A 202 2.75 16.24 -0.13
CA ALA A 202 3.87 16.38 -1.06
C ALA A 202 5.19 16.65 -0.32
N GLN A 203 5.15 17.45 0.75
CA GLN A 203 6.30 17.71 1.63
C GLN A 203 6.77 16.43 2.33
N PHE A 204 5.86 15.68 2.96
CA PHE A 204 6.20 14.45 3.68
C PHE A 204 6.80 13.38 2.75
N ALA A 205 6.22 13.21 1.57
CA ALA A 205 6.73 12.29 0.56
C ALA A 205 8.05 12.75 -0.09
N SER A 206 8.40 14.03 0.04
CA SER A 206 9.68 14.61 -0.39
C SER A 206 10.64 14.81 0.80
N ASP A 207 10.42 14.11 1.91
CA ASP A 207 11.25 14.14 3.13
C ASP A 207 11.33 15.49 3.87
N HIS A 208 10.46 16.44 3.52
CA HIS A 208 10.28 17.70 4.25
C HIS A 208 9.30 17.52 5.43
N THR A 209 9.56 16.56 6.32
CA THR A 209 8.65 16.16 7.41
C THR A 209 8.28 17.32 8.35
N LYS A 210 9.23 18.21 8.66
CA LYS A 210 8.97 19.41 9.48
C LYS A 210 7.94 20.34 8.85
N ASP A 211 8.07 20.58 7.55
CA ASP A 211 7.16 21.46 6.82
C ASP A 211 5.78 20.80 6.65
N ALA A 212 5.75 19.48 6.44
CA ALA A 212 4.51 18.72 6.39
C ALA A 212 3.68 18.85 7.68
N ILE A 213 4.33 18.77 8.84
CA ILE A 213 3.69 18.99 10.15
C ILE A 213 3.06 20.38 10.23
N VAL A 214 3.75 21.42 9.74
CA VAL A 214 3.22 22.80 9.72
C VAL A 214 2.00 22.90 8.80
N SER A 215 2.10 22.37 7.58
CA SER A 215 1.02 22.39 6.60
C SER A 215 -0.22 21.64 7.11
N TRP A 216 -0.08 20.44 7.66
CA TRP A 216 -1.21 19.68 8.19
C TRP A 216 -1.84 20.30 9.44
N LYS A 217 -1.04 20.92 10.33
CA LYS A 217 -1.60 21.72 11.43
C LYS A 217 -2.45 22.88 10.91
N ARG A 218 -2.01 23.56 9.85
CA ARG A 218 -2.78 24.65 9.22
C ARG A 218 -4.05 24.11 8.55
N SER A 219 -3.99 22.97 7.86
CA SER A 219 -5.17 22.30 7.31
C SER A 219 -6.21 21.98 8.40
N LEU A 220 -5.80 21.33 9.49
CA LEU A 220 -6.68 20.95 10.60
C LEU A 220 -7.29 22.16 11.32
N ALA A 221 -6.57 23.29 11.38
CA ALA A 221 -7.08 24.54 11.93
C ALA A 221 -8.17 25.17 11.04
N LEU A 222 -8.13 24.95 9.72
CA LEU A 222 -9.14 25.39 8.78
C LEU A 222 -10.35 24.44 8.73
N ARG A 223 -10.09 23.12 8.74
CA ARG A 223 -11.11 22.07 8.71
C ARG A 223 -10.61 20.83 9.47
N PRO A 224 -11.24 20.45 10.59
CA PRO A 224 -10.92 19.21 11.28
C PRO A 224 -11.16 18.00 10.37
N ASP A 225 -10.17 17.12 10.25
CA ASP A 225 -10.21 15.93 9.41
C ASP A 225 -9.43 14.79 10.08
N ALA A 226 -10.07 13.62 10.23
CA ALA A 226 -9.48 12.49 10.95
C ALA A 226 -8.31 11.84 10.19
N SER A 227 -8.33 11.85 8.85
CA SER A 227 -7.25 11.33 8.02
C SER A 227 -6.04 12.26 8.08
N VAL A 228 -6.25 13.58 8.01
CA VAL A 228 -5.17 14.56 8.18
C VAL A 228 -4.56 14.50 9.58
N GLN A 229 -5.37 14.27 10.62
CA GLN A 229 -4.86 14.05 11.98
C GLN A 229 -3.93 12.83 12.05
N ARG A 230 -4.27 11.72 11.39
CA ARG A 230 -3.41 10.53 11.36
C ARG A 230 -2.09 10.80 10.62
N PHE A 231 -2.11 11.56 9.52
CA PHE A 231 -0.90 11.97 8.82
C PHE A 231 0.01 12.82 9.72
N LEU A 232 -0.59 13.79 10.42
CA LEU A 232 0.12 14.63 11.39
C LEU A 232 0.72 13.78 12.52
N ASP A 233 -0.04 12.86 13.09
CA ASP A 233 0.44 12.00 14.17
C ASP A 233 1.61 11.12 13.70
N LYS A 234 1.53 10.57 12.48
CA LYS A 234 2.63 9.80 11.88
C LYS A 234 3.88 10.64 11.70
N ALA A 235 3.77 11.81 11.07
CA ALA A 235 4.92 12.68 10.87
C ALA A 235 5.53 13.18 12.18
N GLN A 236 4.73 13.40 13.22
CA GLN A 236 5.26 13.76 14.54
C GLN A 236 6.05 12.62 15.19
N ARG A 237 5.59 11.36 15.07
CA ARG A 237 6.35 10.20 15.55
C ARG A 237 7.65 10.04 14.78
N GLU A 238 7.60 10.16 13.46
CA GLU A 238 8.78 10.13 12.59
C GLU A 238 9.79 11.21 12.97
N GLN A 239 9.34 12.47 13.05
CA GLN A 239 10.19 13.59 13.41
C GLN A 239 10.82 13.46 14.80
N ALA A 240 10.10 12.86 15.75
CA ALA A 240 10.61 12.61 17.09
C ALA A 240 11.64 11.48 17.12
N ALA A 241 11.40 10.40 16.37
CA ALA A 241 12.31 9.25 16.29
C ALA A 241 13.60 9.59 15.55
N GLU A 242 13.54 10.45 14.54
CA GLU A 242 14.65 10.73 13.62
C GLU A 242 15.40 12.04 13.93
N ALA A 243 15.09 12.70 15.05
CA ALA A 243 15.61 14.03 15.37
C ALA A 243 17.15 14.12 15.40
N GLU A 244 17.82 13.03 15.78
CA GLU A 244 19.27 12.92 15.93
C GLU A 244 19.91 12.03 14.86
N PHE A 245 19.16 11.68 13.80
CA PHE A 245 19.68 10.83 12.74
C PHE A 245 20.67 11.61 11.87
N VAL A 246 21.70 10.91 11.42
CA VAL A 246 22.65 11.43 10.43
C VAL A 246 22.25 10.93 9.04
N GLN A 247 22.59 11.72 8.02
CA GLN A 247 22.26 11.46 6.63
C GLN A 247 23.52 11.09 5.84
N ASN A 248 23.43 10.00 5.08
CA ASN A 248 24.41 9.60 4.06
C ASN A 248 23.69 9.46 2.71
N GLU A 249 24.36 9.70 1.60
CA GLU A 249 23.75 9.64 0.27
C GLU A 249 24.55 8.75 -0.68
N SER A 250 23.85 8.14 -1.62
CA SER A 250 24.40 7.44 -2.79
C SER A 250 23.73 7.94 -4.07
N SER A 251 23.96 7.28 -5.21
CA SER A 251 23.38 7.69 -6.49
C SER A 251 21.85 7.67 -6.47
N HIS A 252 21.26 6.65 -5.84
CA HIS A 252 19.82 6.42 -5.86
C HIS A 252 19.15 6.46 -4.49
N PHE A 253 19.93 6.54 -3.40
CA PHE A 253 19.41 6.44 -2.04
C PHE A 253 19.87 7.58 -1.13
N VAL A 254 19.00 7.94 -0.20
CA VAL A 254 19.33 8.79 0.94
C VAL A 254 19.09 7.97 2.20
N LEU A 255 20.15 7.72 2.96
CA LEU A 255 20.15 6.89 4.16
C LEU A 255 20.14 7.75 5.43
N HIS A 256 19.20 7.47 6.31
CA HIS A 256 19.07 8.05 7.65
C HIS A 256 19.30 6.99 8.73
N TYR A 257 20.14 7.27 9.72
CA TYR A 257 20.39 6.34 10.84
C TYR A 257 20.89 7.05 12.10
N GLU A 258 20.75 6.39 13.26
CA GLU A 258 21.28 6.88 14.52
C GLU A 258 22.69 6.34 14.81
N GLY A 259 23.60 7.24 15.20
CA GLY A 259 24.87 6.91 15.84
C GLY A 259 25.96 6.34 14.93
N LYS A 260 27.23 6.52 15.33
CA LYS A 260 28.41 6.06 14.57
C LYS A 260 28.50 4.54 14.43
N GLN A 261 27.85 3.78 15.31
CA GLN A 261 27.91 2.31 15.29
C GLN A 261 27.20 1.74 14.06
N SER A 262 26.18 2.46 13.57
CA SER A 262 25.39 2.07 12.41
C SER A 262 26.01 2.53 11.08
N GLU A 263 27.06 3.34 11.08
CA GLU A 263 27.70 3.91 9.87
C GLU A 263 28.28 2.82 8.96
N ALA A 264 28.99 1.84 9.55
CA ALA A 264 29.58 0.74 8.81
C ALA A 264 28.51 -0.21 8.22
N LEU A 265 27.44 -0.48 8.98
CA LEU A 265 26.30 -1.25 8.49
C LEU A 265 25.54 -0.47 7.41
N GLY A 266 25.29 0.82 7.62
CA GLY A 266 24.62 1.70 6.67
C GLY A 266 25.33 1.77 5.33
N THR A 267 26.67 1.81 5.34
CA THR A 267 27.47 1.74 4.11
C THR A 267 27.30 0.41 3.37
N GLN A 268 27.23 -0.72 4.11
CA GLN A 268 26.96 -2.02 3.50
C GLN A 268 25.53 -2.13 2.95
N ILE A 269 24.54 -1.58 3.66
CA ILE A 269 23.14 -1.54 3.21
C ILE A 269 23.03 -0.71 1.93
N LEU A 270 23.64 0.48 1.88
CA LEU A 270 23.66 1.29 0.66
C LEU A 270 24.31 0.57 -0.51
N ALA A 271 25.45 -0.10 -0.29
CA ALA A 271 26.12 -0.87 -1.34
C ALA A 271 25.25 -2.03 -1.85
N ALA A 272 24.55 -2.74 -0.96
CA ALA A 272 23.63 -3.81 -1.34
C ALA A 272 22.44 -3.26 -2.14
N LEU A 273 21.82 -2.17 -1.67
CA LEU A 273 20.70 -1.53 -2.36
C LEU A 273 21.08 -0.99 -3.75
N GLU A 274 22.27 -0.41 -3.92
CA GLU A 274 22.75 0.04 -5.24
C GLU A 274 22.96 -1.14 -6.20
N ALA A 275 23.52 -2.26 -5.72
CA ALA A 275 23.66 -3.47 -6.53
C ALA A 275 22.29 -4.05 -6.92
N ASP A 276 21.35 -4.11 -5.97
CA ASP A 276 19.99 -4.57 -6.23
C ASP A 276 19.22 -3.61 -7.14
N TYR A 277 19.48 -2.30 -7.07
CA TYR A 277 18.88 -1.31 -7.95
C TYR A 277 19.28 -1.56 -9.41
N ASP A 278 20.56 -1.78 -9.69
CA ASP A 278 21.05 -2.12 -11.04
C ASP A 278 20.45 -3.43 -11.57
N ASP A 279 20.30 -4.43 -10.69
CA ASP A 279 19.61 -5.67 -11.00
C ASP A 279 18.14 -5.44 -11.37
N LEU A 280 17.42 -4.66 -10.57
CA LEU A 280 16.01 -4.35 -10.80
C LEU A 280 15.79 -3.49 -12.05
N VAL A 281 16.72 -2.58 -12.38
CA VAL A 281 16.68 -1.84 -13.65
C VAL A 281 16.77 -2.79 -14.85
N ARG A 282 17.66 -3.78 -14.78
CA ARG A 282 17.79 -4.79 -15.84
C ARG A 282 16.55 -5.68 -15.94
N ASP A 283 15.98 -6.07 -14.80
CA ASP A 283 14.91 -7.06 -14.74
C ASP A 283 13.51 -6.44 -14.96
N LEU A 284 13.26 -5.22 -14.48
CA LEU A 284 11.95 -4.54 -14.54
C LEU A 284 11.95 -3.30 -15.45
N GLY A 285 13.10 -2.79 -15.87
CA GLY A 285 13.21 -1.64 -16.75
C GLY A 285 13.20 -0.30 -16.01
N SER A 286 12.18 0.53 -16.24
CA SER A 286 12.20 1.96 -15.84
C SER A 286 12.28 2.15 -14.33
N PRO A 287 13.36 2.76 -13.80
CA PRO A 287 13.50 2.94 -12.35
C PRO A 287 12.66 4.09 -11.79
N PRO A 288 12.51 4.14 -10.45
CA PRO A 288 12.12 5.37 -9.73
C PRO A 288 13.04 6.54 -10.11
N ARG A 289 12.46 7.75 -10.24
CA ARG A 289 13.21 8.96 -10.66
C ARG A 289 13.84 9.73 -9.51
N ASP A 290 13.16 9.72 -8.37
CA ASP A 290 13.58 10.42 -7.17
C ASP A 290 14.41 9.46 -6.30
N SER A 291 15.38 9.99 -5.56
CA SER A 291 16.17 9.18 -4.63
C SER A 291 15.25 8.54 -3.59
N ILE A 292 15.46 7.26 -3.32
CA ILE A 292 14.66 6.48 -2.40
C ILE A 292 15.20 6.70 -0.98
N GLN A 293 14.32 7.12 -0.08
CA GLN A 293 14.65 7.30 1.33
C GLN A 293 14.79 5.94 2.02
N VAL A 294 15.85 5.76 2.79
CA VAL A 294 16.15 4.55 3.55
C VAL A 294 16.40 4.97 5.00
N THR A 295 15.64 4.45 5.95
CA THR A 295 15.79 4.80 7.36
C THR A 295 16.03 3.55 8.20
N LEU A 296 17.13 3.55 8.95
CA LEU A 296 17.51 2.46 9.84
C LEU A 296 17.03 2.76 11.27
N TYR A 297 16.26 1.84 11.84
CA TYR A 297 15.67 2.01 13.17
C TYR A 297 16.14 0.94 14.15
N THR A 298 16.09 1.28 15.44
CA THR A 298 15.94 0.26 16.48
C THR A 298 14.56 -0.42 16.35
N GLU A 299 14.41 -1.65 16.85
CA GLU A 299 13.14 -2.41 16.77
C GLU A 299 12.00 -1.64 17.44
N THR A 300 12.30 -0.99 18.57
CA THR A 300 11.34 -0.14 19.30
C THR A 300 10.94 1.07 18.47
N ALA A 301 11.90 1.79 17.88
CA ALA A 301 11.60 2.97 17.08
C ALA A 301 10.85 2.59 15.78
N PHE A 302 11.21 1.47 15.16
CA PHE A 302 10.53 0.95 13.98
C PHE A 302 9.05 0.71 14.27
N PHE A 303 8.75 -0.01 15.37
CA PHE A 303 7.38 -0.25 15.80
C PHE A 303 6.62 1.03 16.14
N ASP A 304 7.24 1.95 16.89
CA ASP A 304 6.59 3.18 17.32
C ASP A 304 6.24 4.10 16.14
N VAL A 305 7.09 4.13 15.11
CA VAL A 305 6.86 4.95 13.91
C VAL A 305 5.84 4.31 12.97
N THR A 306 6.00 3.02 12.66
CA THR A 306 5.26 2.33 11.60
C THR A 306 3.98 1.65 12.08
N HIS A 307 3.94 1.26 13.36
CA HIS A 307 2.98 0.30 13.92
C HIS A 307 2.91 -1.02 13.13
N ALA A 308 3.97 -1.36 12.39
CA ALA A 308 4.05 -2.63 11.67
C ALA A 308 4.13 -3.80 12.68
N PRO A 309 3.49 -4.94 12.39
CA PRO A 309 3.68 -6.14 13.21
C PRO A 309 5.16 -6.56 13.27
N SER A 310 5.56 -7.23 14.35
CA SER A 310 6.97 -7.63 14.56
C SER A 310 7.51 -8.65 13.57
N TRP A 311 6.65 -9.27 12.75
CA TRP A 311 7.09 -10.18 11.66
C TRP A 311 7.52 -9.42 10.40
N VAL A 312 7.21 -8.13 10.31
CA VAL A 312 7.63 -7.26 9.21
C VAL A 312 9.12 -6.99 9.35
N GLY A 313 9.93 -7.65 8.50
CA GLY A 313 11.39 -7.54 8.53
C GLY A 313 11.95 -6.23 7.98
N ALA A 314 11.15 -5.52 7.18
CA ALA A 314 11.35 -4.14 6.75
C ALA A 314 10.01 -3.67 6.11
N LEU A 315 9.87 -2.38 5.87
CA LEU A 315 8.64 -1.81 5.30
C LEU A 315 8.98 -0.81 4.20
N ASN A 316 8.35 -0.96 3.05
CA ASN A 316 8.28 0.08 2.02
C ASN A 316 6.93 0.80 2.03
N ASP A 317 6.90 2.04 2.52
CA ASP A 317 5.74 2.93 2.46
C ASP A 317 5.95 4.15 1.53
N GLY A 318 6.86 4.01 0.56
CA GLY A 318 7.49 5.09 -0.20
C GLY A 318 8.86 5.48 0.37
N LYS A 319 9.14 5.10 1.62
CA LYS A 319 10.46 5.06 2.24
C LYS A 319 10.76 3.61 2.64
N LEU A 320 12.00 3.16 2.49
CA LEU A 320 12.46 1.88 3.02
C LEU A 320 12.79 2.05 4.50
N ARG A 321 12.07 1.36 5.36
CA ARG A 321 12.27 1.40 6.81
C ARG A 321 12.78 0.05 7.29
N ILE A 322 13.97 0.03 7.87
CA ILE A 322 14.69 -1.21 8.18
C ILE A 322 14.98 -1.26 9.69
N PRO A 323 14.43 -2.23 10.44
CA PRO A 323 14.88 -2.50 11.80
C PRO A 323 16.27 -3.18 11.78
N ILE A 324 17.24 -2.63 12.51
CA ILE A 324 18.65 -3.08 12.49
C ILE A 324 19.17 -3.60 13.84
N SER A 325 18.30 -3.87 14.82
CA SER A 325 18.73 -4.05 16.22
C SER A 325 19.75 -5.17 16.44
N GLY A 326 21.01 -4.76 16.65
CA GLY A 326 22.13 -5.66 16.94
C GLY A 326 22.87 -6.18 15.71
N LEU A 327 22.47 -5.78 14.50
CA LEU A 327 23.18 -6.15 13.27
C LEU A 327 24.47 -5.31 13.14
N THR A 328 25.56 -5.97 12.78
CA THR A 328 26.86 -5.33 12.51
C THR A 328 27.28 -5.41 11.05
N SER A 329 26.58 -6.22 10.26
CA SER A 329 26.83 -6.44 8.83
C SER A 329 25.54 -6.88 8.14
N VAL A 330 25.47 -6.70 6.82
CA VAL A 330 24.36 -7.22 6.02
C VAL A 330 24.48 -8.74 5.92
N SER A 331 23.49 -9.47 6.44
CA SER A 331 23.38 -10.92 6.27
C SER A 331 22.72 -11.26 4.93
N PRO A 332 22.86 -12.50 4.41
CA PRO A 332 22.12 -12.94 3.23
C PRO A 332 20.61 -12.75 3.36
N GLU A 333 20.06 -13.01 4.55
CA GLU A 333 18.63 -12.85 4.84
C GLU A 333 18.21 -11.38 4.77
N LEU A 334 19.00 -10.47 5.36
CA LEU A 334 18.73 -9.03 5.24
C LEU A 334 18.85 -8.58 3.79
N ALA A 335 19.83 -9.06 3.03
CA ALA A 335 19.96 -8.72 1.61
C ALA A 335 18.71 -9.12 0.81
N HIS A 336 18.13 -10.30 1.08
CA HIS A 336 16.87 -10.71 0.44
C HIS A 336 15.70 -9.78 0.80
N VAL A 337 15.57 -9.43 2.09
CA VAL A 337 14.55 -8.47 2.56
C VAL A 337 14.73 -7.10 1.91
N LEU A 338 15.97 -6.59 1.81
CA LEU A 338 16.26 -5.32 1.16
C LEU A 338 15.84 -5.33 -0.32
N LYS A 339 16.16 -6.40 -1.04
CA LYS A 339 15.75 -6.57 -2.45
C LYS A 339 14.24 -6.64 -2.61
N HIS A 340 13.55 -7.37 -1.72
CA HIS A 340 12.09 -7.45 -1.68
C HIS A 340 11.47 -6.06 -1.51
N GLU A 341 11.87 -5.33 -0.47
CA GLU A 341 11.33 -4.00 -0.19
C GLU A 341 11.66 -3.02 -1.32
N LEU A 342 12.86 -3.10 -1.91
CA LEU A 342 13.22 -2.25 -3.04
C LEU A 342 12.38 -2.55 -4.29
N ALA A 343 12.04 -3.81 -4.54
CA ALA A 343 11.20 -4.20 -5.68
C ALA A 343 9.82 -3.51 -5.63
N HIS A 344 9.25 -3.30 -4.44
CA HIS A 344 7.99 -2.55 -4.30
C HIS A 344 8.09 -1.12 -4.84
N SER A 345 9.23 -0.43 -4.70
CA SER A 345 9.42 0.91 -5.29
C SER A 345 9.36 0.88 -6.81
N PHE A 346 9.96 -0.14 -7.45
CA PHE A 346 9.90 -0.33 -8.90
C PHE A 346 8.49 -0.69 -9.37
N VAL A 347 7.83 -1.62 -8.69
CA VAL A 347 6.45 -2.02 -9.01
C VAL A 347 5.49 -0.85 -8.84
N ALA A 348 5.63 -0.07 -7.77
CA ALA A 348 4.85 1.15 -7.55
C ALA A 348 5.06 2.16 -8.68
N LYS A 349 6.30 2.33 -9.15
CA LYS A 349 6.59 3.22 -10.29
C LYS A 349 5.95 2.73 -11.59
N LEU A 350 6.15 1.46 -11.93
CA LEU A 350 5.67 0.87 -13.19
C LEU A 350 4.15 0.75 -13.26
N SER A 351 3.48 0.59 -12.11
CA SER A 351 2.02 0.51 -12.01
C SER A 351 1.35 1.82 -11.63
N ALA A 352 2.10 2.91 -11.47
CA ALA A 352 1.61 4.19 -10.94
C ALA A 352 0.86 4.03 -9.60
N GLY A 353 1.37 3.18 -8.70
CA GLY A 353 0.83 2.91 -7.37
C GLY A 353 -0.42 2.02 -7.34
N ARG A 354 -0.79 1.39 -8.46
CA ARG A 354 -2.05 0.65 -8.61
C ARG A 354 -1.91 -0.87 -8.72
N CYS A 355 -0.70 -1.40 -8.60
CA CYS A 355 -0.49 -2.84 -8.61
C CYS A 355 -1.32 -3.51 -7.49
N PRO A 356 -2.10 -4.56 -7.79
CA PRO A 356 -2.83 -5.28 -6.75
C PRO A 356 -1.85 -6.02 -5.83
N PRO A 357 -2.21 -6.26 -4.55
CA PRO A 357 -1.36 -6.97 -3.59
C PRO A 357 -0.73 -8.25 -4.12
N TRP A 358 -1.50 -9.17 -4.70
CA TRP A 358 -0.93 -10.43 -5.20
C TRP A 358 0.17 -10.26 -6.25
N LEU A 359 0.02 -9.31 -7.17
CA LEU A 359 1.02 -9.08 -8.19
C LEU A 359 2.23 -8.34 -7.60
N ASN A 360 1.99 -7.40 -6.69
CA ASN A 360 3.05 -6.67 -5.98
C ASN A 360 3.93 -7.61 -5.15
N GLU A 361 3.32 -8.44 -4.31
CA GLU A 361 4.01 -9.42 -3.47
C GLU A 361 4.62 -10.56 -4.28
N GLY A 362 3.94 -11.00 -5.35
CA GLY A 362 4.44 -12.04 -6.24
C GLY A 362 5.71 -11.61 -6.98
N ILE A 363 5.76 -10.37 -7.48
CA ILE A 363 6.94 -9.82 -8.17
C ILE A 363 8.09 -9.64 -7.19
N ALA A 364 7.85 -9.06 -6.01
CA ALA A 364 8.88 -8.88 -5.00
C ALA A 364 9.51 -10.22 -4.59
N GLN A 365 8.69 -11.24 -4.32
CA GLN A 365 9.16 -12.60 -4.02
C GLN A 365 9.86 -13.29 -5.20
N PHE A 366 9.45 -13.01 -6.44
CA PHE A 366 10.05 -13.61 -7.63
C PHE A 366 11.46 -13.07 -7.90
N LEU A 367 11.72 -11.80 -7.55
CA LEU A 367 13.01 -11.14 -7.76
C LEU A 367 14.02 -11.44 -6.63
N GLU A 368 13.53 -11.94 -5.49
CA GLU A 368 14.36 -12.63 -4.51
C GLU A 368 14.85 -13.99 -5.06
N PRO A 369 15.93 -14.56 -4.51
CA PRO A 369 16.31 -15.95 -4.80
C PRO A 369 15.39 -16.97 -4.10
N ARG A 370 14.08 -16.71 -4.06
CA ARG A 370 13.06 -17.59 -3.49
C ARG A 370 12.56 -18.56 -4.56
N SER A 371 12.22 -19.78 -4.14
CA SER A 371 11.77 -20.84 -5.03
C SER A 371 10.48 -21.48 -4.52
N LEU A 372 9.63 -21.90 -5.46
CA LEU A 372 8.42 -22.69 -5.18
C LEU A 372 8.70 -24.15 -4.80
N ALA A 373 9.97 -24.56 -4.66
CA ALA A 373 10.31 -25.96 -4.34
C ALA A 373 9.67 -26.47 -3.04
N GLY A 374 9.46 -25.61 -2.04
CA GLY A 374 8.80 -25.96 -0.78
C GLY A 374 7.27 -26.05 -0.86
N ASP A 375 6.64 -25.14 -1.64
CA ASP A 375 5.19 -24.95 -1.64
C ASP A 375 4.48 -25.55 -2.87
N GLY A 376 5.21 -25.83 -3.95
CA GLY A 376 4.66 -26.18 -5.25
C GLY A 376 3.74 -27.39 -5.23
N ARG A 377 4.06 -28.42 -4.43
CA ARG A 377 3.21 -29.61 -4.27
C ARG A 377 1.89 -29.30 -3.56
N GLN A 378 1.97 -28.52 -2.48
CA GLN A 378 0.78 -28.10 -1.73
C GLN A 378 -0.12 -27.22 -2.60
N LEU A 379 0.47 -26.28 -3.34
CA LEU A 379 -0.26 -25.44 -4.28
C LEU A 379 -0.91 -26.27 -5.40
N ALA A 380 -0.18 -27.22 -6.01
CA ALA A 380 -0.75 -28.12 -7.01
C ALA A 380 -1.97 -28.89 -6.46
N HIS A 381 -1.93 -29.32 -5.19
CA HIS A 381 -3.06 -29.97 -4.53
C HIS A 381 -4.24 -29.00 -4.30
N LEU A 382 -3.99 -27.78 -3.84
CA LEU A 382 -5.02 -26.76 -3.62
C LEU A 382 -5.76 -26.40 -4.92
N PHE A 383 -5.02 -26.15 -6.01
CA PHE A 383 -5.61 -25.89 -7.33
C PHE A 383 -6.39 -27.10 -7.86
N LYS A 384 -5.86 -28.31 -7.70
CA LYS A 384 -6.56 -29.55 -8.12
C LYS A 384 -7.87 -29.77 -7.35
N THR A 385 -7.92 -29.38 -6.08
CA THR A 385 -9.11 -29.52 -5.21
C THR A 385 -10.01 -28.29 -5.19
N GLN A 386 -9.68 -27.25 -5.97
CA GLN A 386 -10.39 -25.96 -6.01
C GLN A 386 -10.48 -25.28 -4.63
N GLN A 387 -9.42 -25.42 -3.84
CA GLN A 387 -9.24 -24.77 -2.54
C GLN A 387 -8.23 -23.62 -2.59
N ASN A 388 -7.78 -23.24 -3.79
CA ASN A 388 -6.96 -22.05 -4.01
C ASN A 388 -7.73 -20.76 -3.71
N LEU A 389 -7.01 -19.67 -3.48
CA LEU A 389 -7.61 -18.36 -3.29
C LEU A 389 -7.94 -17.73 -4.66
N PRO A 390 -9.18 -17.27 -4.89
CA PRO A 390 -9.50 -16.57 -6.13
C PRO A 390 -8.70 -15.26 -6.27
N PHE A 391 -8.16 -14.95 -7.45
CA PHE A 391 -7.29 -13.77 -7.61
C PHE A 391 -7.99 -12.44 -7.34
N ASN A 392 -9.31 -12.35 -7.57
CA ASN A 392 -10.09 -11.16 -7.21
C ASN A 392 -10.15 -10.93 -5.68
N VAL A 393 -10.04 -11.98 -4.87
CA VAL A 393 -9.90 -11.87 -3.40
C VAL A 393 -8.49 -11.42 -3.03
N LEU A 394 -7.49 -11.89 -3.78
CA LEU A 394 -6.09 -11.52 -3.59
C LEU A 394 -5.75 -10.08 -4.05
N GLU A 395 -6.72 -9.35 -4.62
CA GLU A 395 -6.61 -7.89 -4.78
C GLU A 395 -6.80 -7.13 -3.45
N GLY A 396 -7.34 -7.80 -2.42
CA GLY A 396 -7.51 -7.25 -1.06
C GLY A 396 -6.22 -7.25 -0.24
N SER A 397 -6.20 -6.46 0.84
CA SER A 397 -5.05 -6.40 1.75
C SER A 397 -4.80 -7.72 2.47
N PHE A 398 -3.59 -8.27 2.31
CA PHE A 398 -3.18 -9.51 2.98
C PHE A 398 -3.12 -9.38 4.49
N MET A 399 -2.98 -8.17 5.02
CA MET A 399 -2.99 -7.86 6.46
C MET A 399 -4.33 -8.18 7.14
N LYS A 400 -5.41 -8.36 6.36
CA LYS A 400 -6.74 -8.73 6.87
C LYS A 400 -6.97 -10.24 6.88
N LEU A 401 -6.05 -11.02 6.33
CA LEU A 401 -6.15 -12.48 6.25
C LEU A 401 -5.65 -13.13 7.55
N SER A 402 -6.16 -14.32 7.88
CA SER A 402 -5.58 -15.14 8.94
C SER A 402 -4.16 -15.61 8.55
N GLY A 403 -3.30 -15.93 9.51
CA GLY A 403 -1.90 -16.30 9.24
C GLY A 403 -1.75 -17.43 8.21
N GLY A 404 -2.51 -18.52 8.37
CA GLY A 404 -2.51 -19.63 7.40
C GLY A 404 -3.02 -19.23 6.01
N THR A 405 -4.04 -18.37 5.93
CA THR A 405 -4.54 -17.87 4.64
C THR A 405 -3.55 -16.90 3.98
N ALA A 406 -2.89 -16.05 4.76
CA ALA A 406 -1.88 -15.13 4.27
C ALA A 406 -0.68 -15.88 3.69
N TYR A 407 -0.23 -16.95 4.34
CA TYR A 407 0.83 -17.83 3.81
C TYR A 407 0.48 -18.34 2.40
N ILE A 408 -0.73 -18.89 2.23
CA ILE A 408 -1.21 -19.37 0.93
C ILE A 408 -1.28 -18.21 -0.08
N ALA A 409 -1.76 -17.03 0.33
CA ALA A 409 -1.83 -15.86 -0.55
C ALA A 409 -0.44 -15.46 -1.09
N TYR A 410 0.60 -15.42 -0.26
CA TYR A 410 1.97 -15.15 -0.70
C TYR A 410 2.51 -16.23 -1.64
N ALA A 411 2.27 -17.51 -1.32
CA ALA A 411 2.73 -18.64 -2.14
C ALA A 411 2.04 -18.69 -3.51
N GLU A 412 0.72 -18.47 -3.57
CA GLU A 412 -0.05 -18.37 -4.81
C GLU A 412 0.38 -17.16 -5.64
N SER A 413 0.70 -16.03 -5.00
CA SER A 413 1.21 -14.83 -5.66
C SER A 413 2.56 -15.09 -6.37
N LEU A 414 3.49 -15.75 -5.67
CA LEU A 414 4.77 -16.17 -6.27
C LEU A 414 4.56 -17.16 -7.41
N ALA A 415 3.65 -18.12 -7.25
CA ALA A 415 3.31 -19.10 -8.29
C ALA A 415 2.75 -18.44 -9.54
N ALA A 416 1.86 -17.46 -9.38
CA ALA A 416 1.28 -16.70 -10.48
C ALA A 416 2.34 -15.96 -11.30
N VAL A 417 3.24 -15.22 -10.64
CA VAL A 417 4.30 -14.46 -11.32
C VAL A 417 5.32 -15.40 -11.96
N THR A 418 5.68 -16.49 -11.27
CA THR A 418 6.57 -17.51 -11.84
C THR A 418 5.96 -18.13 -13.09
N PHE A 419 4.66 -18.46 -13.08
CA PHE A 419 3.97 -18.98 -14.26
C PHE A 419 3.98 -17.99 -15.43
N ILE A 420 3.68 -16.71 -15.18
CA ILE A 420 3.72 -15.68 -16.21
C ILE A 420 5.14 -15.57 -16.79
N SER A 421 6.16 -15.50 -15.92
CA SER A 421 7.55 -15.40 -16.34
C SER A 421 8.03 -16.62 -17.12
N ASP A 422 7.73 -17.84 -16.67
CA ASP A 422 8.15 -19.08 -17.33
C ASP A 422 7.46 -19.25 -18.70
N SER A 423 6.20 -18.81 -18.82
CA SER A 423 5.38 -19.08 -20.01
C SER A 423 5.42 -17.98 -21.06
N TYR A 424 5.59 -16.72 -20.62
CA TYR A 424 5.49 -15.54 -21.47
C TYR A 424 6.71 -14.60 -21.37
N GLY A 425 7.51 -14.74 -20.30
CA GLY A 425 8.69 -13.93 -20.04
C GLY A 425 8.41 -12.74 -19.12
N LEU A 426 9.47 -12.25 -18.47
CA LEU A 426 9.40 -11.13 -17.53
C LEU A 426 8.94 -9.82 -18.19
N SER A 427 9.15 -9.65 -19.49
CA SER A 427 8.63 -8.52 -20.27
C SER A 427 7.10 -8.45 -20.28
N ASP A 428 6.39 -9.59 -20.15
CA ASP A 428 4.94 -9.59 -20.04
C ASP A 428 4.44 -9.18 -18.66
N VAL A 429 5.20 -9.47 -17.61
CA VAL A 429 4.94 -8.90 -16.27
C VAL A 429 5.04 -7.36 -16.33
N GLN A 430 6.07 -6.84 -17.00
CA GLN A 430 6.24 -5.38 -17.21
C GLN A 430 5.05 -4.80 -18.01
N ARG A 431 4.65 -5.42 -19.12
CA ARG A 431 3.51 -4.98 -19.93
C ARG A 431 2.19 -4.97 -19.14
N ILE A 432 1.98 -5.94 -18.24
CA ILE A 432 0.82 -5.95 -17.33
C ILE A 432 0.86 -4.74 -16.40
N LEU A 433 2.00 -4.45 -15.75
CA LEU A 433 2.16 -3.28 -14.88
C LEU A 433 1.93 -1.96 -15.64
N GLU A 434 2.48 -1.83 -16.84
CA GLU A 434 2.29 -0.66 -17.69
C GLU A 434 0.80 -0.45 -18.03
N ARG A 435 0.06 -1.51 -18.37
CA ARG A 435 -1.39 -1.40 -18.61
C ARG A 435 -2.15 -1.01 -17.36
N ILE A 436 -1.76 -1.52 -16.18
CA ILE A 436 -2.35 -1.13 -14.90
C ILE A 436 -2.11 0.37 -14.65
N SER A 437 -0.91 0.88 -14.95
CA SER A 437 -0.59 2.31 -14.83
C SER A 437 -1.50 3.20 -15.70
N GLN A 438 -1.95 2.68 -16.84
CA GLN A 438 -2.77 3.40 -17.81
C GLN A 438 -4.26 3.48 -17.48
N GLY A 439 -4.75 2.78 -16.45
CA GLY A 439 -6.20 2.74 -16.20
C GLY A 439 -6.76 1.36 -15.98
N ASN A 440 -6.15 0.34 -16.59
CA ASN A 440 -6.77 -0.97 -16.73
C ASN A 440 -6.89 -1.67 -15.37
N SER A 441 -7.99 -2.40 -15.17
CA SER A 441 -8.04 -3.40 -14.10
C SER A 441 -6.99 -4.47 -14.36
N THR A 442 -6.56 -5.14 -13.30
CA THR A 442 -5.57 -6.23 -13.40
C THR A 442 -6.03 -7.32 -14.38
N GLU A 443 -7.29 -7.73 -14.29
CA GLU A 443 -7.87 -8.72 -15.21
C GLU A 443 -7.87 -8.23 -16.67
N ALA A 444 -8.21 -6.96 -16.92
CA ALA A 444 -8.16 -6.39 -18.26
C ALA A 444 -6.71 -6.32 -18.79
N ALA A 445 -5.74 -6.02 -17.92
CA ALA A 445 -4.32 -6.02 -18.25
C ALA A 445 -3.80 -7.42 -18.60
N LEU A 446 -4.20 -8.45 -17.85
CA LEU A 446 -3.90 -9.86 -18.16
C LEU A 446 -4.51 -10.26 -19.51
N ARG A 447 -5.79 -9.98 -19.72
CA ARG A 447 -6.50 -10.31 -20.96
C ARG A 447 -5.87 -9.67 -22.20
N ALA A 448 -5.43 -8.42 -22.07
CA ALA A 448 -4.81 -7.67 -23.15
C ALA A 448 -3.33 -8.04 -23.41
N THR A 449 -2.70 -8.81 -22.52
CA THR A 449 -1.26 -9.12 -22.59
C THR A 449 -1.00 -10.59 -22.83
N ILE A 450 -1.60 -11.47 -22.00
CA ILE A 450 -1.42 -12.92 -22.07
C ILE A 450 -2.70 -13.66 -22.53
N HIS A 451 -3.70 -12.91 -23.01
CA HIS A 451 -4.97 -13.45 -23.51
C HIS A 451 -5.75 -14.31 -22.49
N SER A 452 -5.59 -14.01 -21.20
CA SER A 452 -6.21 -14.76 -20.10
C SER A 452 -7.01 -13.84 -19.18
N ASP A 453 -8.21 -14.26 -18.81
CA ASP A 453 -8.98 -13.68 -17.71
C ASP A 453 -8.73 -14.45 -16.41
N TYR A 454 -9.29 -14.04 -15.27
CA TYR A 454 -8.93 -14.69 -14.00
C TYR A 454 -9.29 -16.18 -13.95
N GLY A 455 -10.45 -16.56 -14.48
CA GLY A 455 -10.86 -17.97 -14.49
C GLY A 455 -9.93 -18.84 -15.35
N GLN A 456 -9.58 -18.35 -16.54
CA GLN A 456 -8.65 -19.03 -17.42
C GLN A 456 -7.23 -19.07 -16.83
N PHE A 457 -6.80 -17.98 -16.20
CA PHE A 457 -5.49 -17.85 -15.57
C PHE A 457 -5.32 -18.85 -14.41
N GLU A 458 -6.32 -18.97 -13.53
CA GLU A 458 -6.34 -19.95 -12.44
C GLU A 458 -6.26 -21.39 -12.97
N MET A 459 -7.01 -21.69 -14.03
CA MET A 459 -6.97 -23.01 -14.66
C MET A 459 -5.59 -23.33 -15.26
N ASP A 460 -4.98 -22.39 -15.96
CA ASP A 460 -3.68 -22.57 -16.60
C ASP A 460 -2.54 -22.66 -15.56
N LEU A 461 -2.60 -21.83 -14.51
CA LEU A 461 -1.70 -21.91 -13.36
C LEU A 461 -1.80 -23.27 -12.65
N GLY A 462 -3.03 -23.76 -12.43
CA GLY A 462 -3.26 -25.08 -11.84
C GLY A 462 -2.63 -26.22 -12.65
N ARG A 463 -2.72 -26.16 -13.99
CA ARG A 463 -2.05 -27.14 -14.88
C ARG A 463 -0.53 -27.01 -14.80
N TYR A 464 -0.01 -25.78 -14.86
CA TYR A 464 1.44 -25.53 -14.72
C TYR A 464 2.00 -26.09 -13.41
N LEU A 465 1.29 -25.89 -12.30
CA LEU A 465 1.69 -26.42 -10.99
C LEU A 465 1.63 -27.96 -10.95
N ALA A 466 0.59 -28.55 -11.54
CA ALA A 466 0.47 -30.01 -11.63
C ALA A 466 1.57 -30.63 -12.51
N ASP A 467 1.93 -29.99 -13.63
CA ASP A 467 2.97 -30.51 -14.52
C ASP A 467 4.38 -30.38 -13.91
N LYS A 468 4.64 -29.30 -13.17
CA LYS A 468 5.96 -29.01 -12.60
C LYS A 468 6.19 -29.64 -11.23
N TYR A 469 5.14 -29.77 -10.41
CA TYR A 469 5.21 -30.19 -9.02
C TYR A 469 4.21 -31.29 -8.65
N GLY A 470 3.41 -31.79 -9.58
CA GLY A 470 2.52 -32.93 -9.34
C GLY A 470 3.29 -34.21 -9.01
N GLU A 471 2.55 -35.20 -8.49
CA GLU A 471 3.05 -36.56 -8.26
C GLU A 471 3.28 -37.35 -9.54
#